data_AF-A0A4V1XLB2-F1
#
_entry.id   AF-A0A4V1XLB2-F1
#
_cell.length_a   1.000
_cell.length_b   1.000
_cell.length_c   1.000
_cell.angle_alpha   90.00
_cell.angle_beta   90.00
_cell.angle_gamma   90.00
#
_symmetry.space_group_name_H-M   'P 1'
#
loop_
_entity.id
_entity.type
_entity.pdbx_description
1 polymer ?
#
loop_
_entity_poly.entity_id
_entity_poly.type
_entity_poly.pdbx_seq_one_letter_code
_entity_poly.pdbx_strand_id
1 'polypeptide(L)'
;MSIDATESLKERYRPNLMSTGCQSRIASVPWIGLMQVKETLQQHLGIKLTIVDTTELFLGRLADVVEPEAKRKIIGETFIDLSRKRRSESRKKQGTPLLLARWNGFFRALSMPTLIESLSYRGPSATIKSHHNVGCLPARMMNGQAQLKLIEPFRALFKDEVRAFGRQLGIHGDLAMRHPFPGPGIGIR
;
A
#
# COMPACT_ATOMS: atom_id res chain seq x y z
N MET A 1 -3.41 26.05 -23.23
CA MET A 1 -2.54 25.54 -22.15
C MET A 1 -3.17 24.30 -21.57
N SER A 2 -2.79 23.12 -22.06
CA SER A 2 -3.12 21.86 -21.40
C SER A 2 -2.22 21.75 -20.17
N ILE A 3 -2.75 22.01 -18.99
CA ILE A 3 -2.09 21.60 -17.75
C ILE A 3 -2.03 20.08 -17.81
N ASP A 4 -0.82 19.54 -17.95
CA ASP A 4 -0.61 18.10 -17.90
C ASP A 4 -1.07 17.62 -16.51
N ALA A 5 -2.24 17.00 -16.45
CA ALA A 5 -2.87 16.58 -15.20
C ALA A 5 -1.93 15.71 -14.36
N THR A 6 -1.04 14.99 -15.04
CA THR A 6 0.02 14.15 -14.48
C THR A 6 1.06 14.96 -13.69
N GLU A 7 1.45 16.13 -14.17
CA GLU A 7 2.42 17.00 -13.51
C GLU A 7 1.83 17.66 -12.25
N SER A 8 0.57 18.13 -12.36
CA SER A 8 -0.19 18.68 -11.24
C SER A 8 -0.40 17.67 -10.09
N LEU A 9 -0.50 16.37 -10.42
CA LEU A 9 -0.61 15.28 -9.45
C LEU A 9 0.73 14.99 -8.78
N LYS A 10 1.85 15.05 -9.48
CA LYS A 10 3.20 14.84 -8.93
C LYS A 10 3.56 15.86 -7.86
N GLU A 11 3.13 17.12 -8.02
CA GLU A 11 3.38 18.17 -7.02
C GLU A 11 2.50 18.04 -5.78
N ARG A 12 1.25 17.57 -5.96
CA ARG A 12 0.22 17.55 -4.92
C ARG A 12 0.13 16.23 -4.18
N TYR A 13 0.50 15.12 -4.83
CA TYR A 13 0.48 13.79 -4.23
C TYR A 13 1.87 13.46 -3.66
N ARG A 14 1.95 13.44 -2.33
CA ARG A 14 3.14 13.02 -1.58
C ARG A 14 2.89 11.65 -0.95
N PRO A 15 3.22 10.55 -1.64
CA PRO A 15 3.06 9.22 -1.07
C PRO A 15 3.99 9.03 0.13
N ASN A 16 3.51 8.26 1.11
CA ASN A 16 4.31 7.81 2.25
C ASN A 16 4.61 6.32 2.07
N LEU A 17 5.88 5.94 2.24
CA LEU A 17 6.33 4.56 2.30
C LEU A 17 6.70 4.23 3.75
N MET A 18 5.94 3.33 4.38
CA MET A 18 6.10 3.01 5.82
C MET A 18 6.97 1.77 6.01
N SER A 19 7.92 1.84 6.95
CA SER A 19 8.65 0.65 7.41
C SER A 19 7.83 -0.10 8.47
N THR A 20 7.74 -1.41 8.34
CA THR A 20 7.06 -2.29 9.32
C THR A 20 8.04 -3.21 10.02
N GLY A 21 9.32 -3.20 9.62
CA GLY A 21 10.32 -4.17 10.07
C GLY A 21 10.22 -5.53 9.38
N CYS A 22 9.19 -5.77 8.57
CA CYS A 22 8.91 -7.06 7.96
C CYS A 22 9.18 -7.10 6.43
N GLN A 23 9.78 -6.06 5.86
CA GLN A 23 9.95 -5.87 4.41
C GLN A 23 11.09 -6.66 3.77
N SER A 24 11.99 -7.23 4.57
CA SER A 24 13.18 -7.93 4.08
C SER A 24 13.31 -9.29 4.75
N ARG A 25 13.90 -10.27 4.05
CA ARG A 25 14.36 -11.53 4.68
C ARG A 25 15.64 -11.34 5.49
N ILE A 26 16.34 -10.23 5.27
CA ILE A 26 17.58 -9.88 5.96
C ILE A 26 17.21 -8.88 7.05
N ALA A 27 17.08 -9.40 8.28
CA ALA A 27 16.68 -8.62 9.46
C ALA A 27 17.63 -7.43 9.74
N SER A 28 18.90 -7.52 9.35
CA SER A 28 19.91 -6.48 9.56
C SER A 28 19.80 -5.27 8.63
N VAL A 29 19.03 -5.34 7.54
CA VAL A 29 18.85 -4.24 6.59
C VAL A 29 17.40 -4.16 6.04
N PRO A 30 16.42 -3.81 6.89
CA PRO A 30 15.02 -3.63 6.45
C PRO A 30 14.86 -2.47 5.45
N TRP A 31 15.81 -1.52 5.48
CA TRP A 31 15.75 -0.23 4.81
C TRP A 31 16.19 -0.26 3.34
N ILE A 32 17.04 -1.20 2.95
CA ILE A 32 17.64 -1.24 1.60
C ILE A 32 16.55 -1.34 0.53
N GLY A 33 15.57 -2.24 0.74
CA GLY A 33 14.46 -2.40 -0.20
C GLY A 33 13.60 -1.15 -0.33
N LEU A 34 13.36 -0.43 0.77
CA LEU A 34 12.58 0.81 0.78
C LEU A 34 13.33 1.96 0.11
N MET A 35 14.63 2.09 0.35
CA MET A 35 15.48 3.10 -0.28
C MET A 35 15.56 2.89 -1.78
N GLN A 36 15.76 1.65 -2.24
CA GLN A 36 15.76 1.34 -3.67
C GLN A 36 14.43 1.71 -4.33
N VAL A 37 13.28 1.42 -3.70
CA VAL A 37 11.97 1.83 -4.23
C VAL A 37 11.85 3.35 -4.31
N LYS A 38 12.25 4.06 -3.26
CA LYS A 38 12.24 5.53 -3.25
C LYS A 38 13.09 6.11 -4.37
N GLU A 39 14.33 5.64 -4.47
CA GLU A 39 15.31 6.14 -5.42
C GLU A 39 14.86 5.91 -6.86
N THR A 40 14.45 4.69 -7.20
CA THR A 40 13.96 4.38 -8.55
C THR A 40 12.70 5.19 -8.90
N LEU A 41 11.73 5.33 -7.99
CA LEU A 41 10.53 6.13 -8.27
C LEU A 41 10.85 7.62 -8.40
N GLN A 42 11.81 8.12 -7.62
CA GLN A 42 12.21 9.52 -7.67
C GLN A 42 13.01 9.81 -8.95
N GLN A 43 13.95 8.94 -9.33
CA GLN A 43 14.79 9.08 -10.52
C GLN A 43 13.99 8.97 -11.83
N HIS A 44 13.10 7.98 -11.94
CA HIS A 44 12.40 7.72 -13.21
C HIS A 44 11.09 8.49 -13.37
N LEU A 45 10.40 8.83 -12.27
CA LEU A 45 9.06 9.44 -12.33
C LEU A 45 8.99 10.84 -11.70
N GLY A 46 10.04 11.28 -10.98
CA GLY A 46 10.03 12.54 -10.24
C GLY A 46 9.12 12.55 -9.02
N ILE A 47 8.71 11.38 -8.51
CA ILE A 47 7.75 11.27 -7.40
C ILE A 47 8.46 11.58 -6.08
N LYS A 48 7.94 12.56 -5.34
CA LYS A 48 8.43 12.93 -4.00
C LYS A 48 7.85 11.98 -2.94
N LEU A 49 8.59 10.90 -2.66
CA LEU A 49 8.21 9.87 -1.69
C LEU A 49 8.87 10.11 -0.32
N THR A 50 8.08 10.09 0.75
CA THR A 50 8.57 10.17 2.13
C THR A 50 8.65 8.78 2.74
N ILE A 51 9.81 8.39 3.26
CA ILE A 51 9.94 7.17 4.04
C ILE A 51 9.63 7.50 5.50
N VAL A 52 8.79 6.68 6.12
CA VAL A 52 8.35 6.86 7.50
C VAL A 52 8.78 5.65 8.31
N ASP A 53 9.63 5.88 9.32
CA ASP A 53 9.97 4.83 10.26
C ASP A 53 8.81 4.53 11.21
N THR A 54 8.29 3.31 11.12
CA THR A 54 7.28 2.78 12.05
C THR A 54 7.65 1.40 12.56
N THR A 55 8.91 1.00 12.41
CA THR A 55 9.42 -0.34 12.74
C THR A 55 9.08 -0.74 14.18
N GLU A 56 9.45 0.10 15.15
CA GLU A 56 9.21 -0.17 16.58
C GLU A 56 7.72 -0.34 16.90
N LEU A 57 6.84 0.44 16.27
CA LEU A 57 5.40 0.34 16.48
C LEU A 57 4.87 -1.01 16.00
N PHE A 58 5.29 -1.46 14.81
CA PHE A 58 4.86 -2.76 14.27
C PHE A 58 5.43 -3.92 15.09
N LEU A 59 6.72 -3.89 15.40
CA LEU A 59 7.35 -4.94 16.22
C LEU A 59 6.76 -5.00 17.63
N GLY A 60 6.52 -3.85 18.27
CA GLY A 60 5.90 -3.78 19.59
C GLY A 60 4.46 -4.30 19.60
N ARG A 61 3.67 -4.05 18.54
CA ARG A 61 2.31 -4.62 18.42
C ARG A 61 2.28 -6.10 18.09
N LEU A 62 3.38 -6.64 17.55
CA LEU A 62 3.53 -8.05 17.22
C LEU A 62 4.23 -8.85 18.32
N ALA A 63 4.70 -8.18 19.37
CA ALA A 63 5.30 -8.83 20.53
C ALA A 63 4.32 -9.85 21.14
N ASP A 64 4.81 -11.06 21.37
CA ASP A 64 4.07 -12.19 21.94
C ASP A 64 2.85 -12.68 21.13
N VAL A 65 2.62 -12.13 19.94
CA VAL A 65 1.58 -12.63 19.04
C VAL A 65 2.12 -13.84 18.28
N VAL A 66 1.55 -15.02 18.50
CA VAL A 66 1.98 -16.26 17.81
C VAL A 66 1.09 -16.57 16.61
N GLU A 67 -0.22 -16.34 16.75
CA GLU A 67 -1.22 -16.75 15.76
C GLU A 67 -1.11 -15.93 14.44
N PRO A 68 -0.90 -16.59 13.28
CA PRO A 68 -0.65 -15.89 12.01
C PRO A 68 -1.77 -14.95 11.55
N GLU A 69 -3.04 -15.30 11.71
CA GLU A 69 -4.17 -14.44 11.31
C GLU A 69 -4.29 -13.20 12.21
N ALA A 70 -4.00 -13.32 13.50
CA ALA A 70 -3.92 -12.22 14.45
C ALA A 70 -2.82 -11.24 14.04
N LYS A 71 -1.63 -11.75 13.67
CA LYS A 71 -0.55 -10.91 13.13
C LYS A 71 -0.99 -10.15 11.88
N ARG A 72 -1.70 -10.80 10.94
CA ARG A 72 -2.21 -10.14 9.72
C ARG A 72 -3.18 -9.02 10.05
N LYS A 73 -4.12 -9.27 10.96
CA LYS A 73 -5.11 -8.28 11.38
C LYS A 73 -4.44 -7.09 12.05
N ILE A 74 -3.51 -7.34 12.97
CA ILE A 74 -2.74 -6.30 13.65
C ILE A 74 -1.95 -5.45 12.65
N ILE A 75 -1.24 -6.07 11.70
CA ILE A 75 -0.47 -5.34 10.68
C ILE A 75 -1.40 -4.49 9.81
N GLY A 76 -2.50 -5.06 9.32
CA GLY A 76 -3.48 -4.34 8.48
C GLY A 76 -4.12 -3.15 9.20
N GLU A 77 -4.58 -3.34 10.43
CA GLU A 77 -5.18 -2.29 11.25
C GLU A 77 -4.18 -1.17 11.56
N THR A 78 -2.97 -1.54 11.99
CA THR A 78 -1.90 -0.59 12.32
C THR A 78 -1.52 0.26 11.11
N PHE A 79 -1.39 -0.37 9.93
CA PHE A 79 -1.08 0.33 8.69
C PHE A 79 -2.15 1.37 8.31
N ILE A 80 -3.43 1.00 8.45
CA ILE A 80 -4.54 1.91 8.16
C ILE A 80 -4.59 3.07 9.15
N ASP A 81 -4.41 2.80 10.44
CA ASP A 81 -4.41 3.84 11.47
C ASP A 81 -3.26 4.84 11.27
N LEU A 82 -2.06 4.35 10.97
CA LEU A 82 -0.92 5.19 10.62
C LEU A 82 -1.18 6.01 9.35
N SER A 83 -1.74 5.40 8.32
CA SER A 83 -2.06 6.08 7.06
C SER A 83 -3.04 7.22 7.28
N ARG A 84 -4.05 7.01 8.12
CA ARG A 84 -5.02 8.04 8.52
C ARG A 84 -4.36 9.16 9.33
N LYS A 85 -3.55 8.80 10.34
CA LYS A 85 -2.82 9.76 11.18
C LYS A 85 -1.91 10.65 10.35
N ARG A 86 -1.08 10.07 9.48
CA ARG A 86 -0.16 10.79 8.59
C ARG A 86 -0.89 11.70 7.61
N ARG A 87 -2.03 11.27 7.06
CA ARG A 87 -2.85 12.13 6.20
C ARG A 87 -3.39 13.33 6.96
N SER A 88 -3.90 13.14 8.19
CA SER A 88 -4.40 14.21 9.03
C SER A 88 -3.30 15.23 9.36
N GLU A 89 -2.10 14.75 9.73
CA GLU A 89 -0.92 15.59 9.96
C GLU A 89 -0.52 16.38 8.71
N SER A 90 -0.53 15.75 7.54
CA SER A 90 -0.18 16.39 6.27
C SER A 90 -1.18 17.49 5.87
N ARG A 91 -2.49 17.26 6.08
CA ARG A 91 -3.55 18.25 5.84
C ARG A 91 -3.40 19.49 6.72
N LYS A 92 -3.09 19.29 8.01
CA LYS A 92 -2.86 20.40 8.96
C LYS A 92 -1.67 21.26 8.54
N LYS A 93 -0.60 20.65 8.04
CA LYS A 93 0.63 21.36 7.64
C LYS A 93 0.51 22.12 6.32
N GLN A 94 -0.35 21.66 5.39
CA GLN A 94 -0.33 22.14 4.00
C GLN A 94 -1.41 23.18 3.66
N GLY A 95 -2.21 23.67 4.61
CA GLY A 95 -3.27 24.65 4.31
C GLY A 95 -4.11 24.24 3.09
N THR A 96 -4.43 22.94 3.00
CA THR A 96 -4.74 22.29 1.72
C THR A 96 -6.01 22.88 1.10
N PRO A 97 -6.00 23.32 -0.18
CA PRO A 97 -7.18 23.85 -0.85
C PRO A 97 -8.36 22.87 -0.76
N LEU A 98 -9.57 23.41 -0.56
CA LEU A 98 -10.83 22.69 -0.31
C LEU A 98 -11.08 21.47 -1.23
N LEU A 99 -10.61 21.50 -2.49
CA LEU A 99 -10.78 20.40 -3.44
C LEU A 99 -9.99 19.12 -3.07
N LEU A 100 -8.74 19.24 -2.60
CA LEU A 100 -7.95 18.09 -2.11
C LEU A 100 -8.32 17.69 -0.68
N ALA A 101 -8.80 18.65 0.13
CA ALA A 101 -9.36 18.37 1.45
C ALA A 101 -10.60 17.46 1.37
N ARG A 102 -11.37 17.56 0.27
CA ARG A 102 -12.61 16.81 0.04
C ARG A 102 -12.40 15.36 -0.42
N TRP A 103 -11.24 15.01 -0.97
CA TRP A 103 -10.95 13.62 -1.36
C TRP A 103 -10.39 12.83 -0.19
N ASN A 104 -11.21 11.94 0.38
CA ASN A 104 -10.85 11.05 1.48
C ASN A 104 -10.65 9.62 0.96
N GLY A 105 -9.74 9.40 0.01
CA GLY A 105 -9.59 8.09 -0.63
C GLY A 105 -8.32 7.32 -0.29
N PHE A 106 -8.36 6.01 -0.56
CA PHE A 106 -7.21 5.11 -0.50
C PHE A 106 -7.10 4.42 -1.86
N PHE A 107 -5.91 4.41 -2.47
CA PHE A 107 -5.65 3.67 -3.69
C PHE A 107 -5.12 2.29 -3.35
N ARG A 108 -5.72 1.25 -3.95
CA ARG A 108 -5.25 -0.12 -3.84
C ARG A 108 -4.97 -0.68 -5.24
N ALA A 109 -3.80 -1.27 -5.42
CA ALA A 109 -3.38 -1.88 -6.68
C ALA A 109 -4.01 -3.28 -6.90
N LEU A 110 -5.29 -3.45 -6.55
CA LEU A 110 -6.00 -4.73 -6.73
C LEU A 110 -6.15 -5.01 -8.23
N SER A 111 -5.83 -6.24 -8.66
CA SER A 111 -5.93 -6.71 -10.05
C SER A 111 -6.96 -7.84 -10.22
N MET A 112 -7.40 -8.11 -11.45
CA MET A 112 -8.40 -9.17 -11.74
C MET A 112 -8.00 -10.55 -11.21
N PRO A 113 -6.76 -11.05 -11.42
CA PRO A 113 -6.34 -12.35 -10.88
C PRO A 113 -6.51 -12.43 -9.36
N THR A 114 -6.18 -11.34 -8.66
CA THR A 114 -6.28 -11.22 -7.21
C THR A 114 -7.74 -11.25 -6.73
N LEU A 115 -8.65 -10.61 -7.48
CA LEU A 115 -10.09 -10.63 -7.19
C LEU A 115 -10.68 -12.04 -7.38
N ILE A 116 -10.33 -12.71 -8.49
CA ILE A 116 -10.79 -14.07 -8.80
C ILE A 116 -10.33 -15.04 -7.72
N GLU A 117 -9.06 -14.97 -7.29
CA GLU A 117 -8.52 -15.83 -6.23
C GLU A 117 -9.29 -15.67 -4.91
N SER A 118 -9.71 -14.44 -4.59
CA SER A 118 -10.49 -14.17 -3.37
C SER A 118 -11.95 -14.64 -3.43
N LEU A 119 -12.54 -14.71 -4.63
CA LEU A 119 -13.94 -15.16 -4.81
C LEU A 119 -14.06 -16.68 -4.99
N SER A 120 -13.02 -17.33 -5.53
CA SER A 120 -13.12 -18.69 -6.05
C SER A 120 -12.77 -19.79 -5.05
N TYR A 121 -12.31 -19.46 -3.84
CA TYR A 121 -11.86 -20.47 -2.88
C TYR A 121 -12.94 -20.82 -1.86
N ARG A 122 -13.47 -22.05 -1.95
CA ARG A 122 -14.29 -22.69 -0.91
C ARG A 122 -13.40 -23.66 -0.12
N GLY A 123 -13.39 -23.55 1.21
CA GLY A 123 -12.61 -24.44 2.10
C GLY A 123 -11.89 -23.69 3.25
N PRO A 124 -11.14 -24.40 4.11
CA PRO A 124 -10.53 -23.82 5.33
C PRO A 124 -9.52 -22.68 5.08
N SER A 125 -8.97 -22.57 3.85
CA SER A 125 -8.09 -21.46 3.43
C SER A 125 -8.84 -20.24 2.84
N ALA A 126 -10.18 -20.26 2.79
CA ALA A 126 -10.99 -19.14 2.26
C ALA A 126 -10.76 -17.85 3.04
N THR A 127 -10.66 -17.93 4.37
CA THR A 127 -10.37 -16.79 5.24
C THR A 127 -8.96 -16.24 5.00
N ILE A 128 -7.99 -17.13 4.78
CA ILE A 128 -6.57 -16.82 4.54
C ILE A 128 -6.40 -16.07 3.20
N LYS A 129 -7.00 -16.59 2.12
CA LYS A 129 -6.92 -15.99 0.77
C LYS A 129 -7.75 -14.72 0.62
N SER A 130 -8.90 -14.63 1.28
CA SER A 130 -9.68 -13.39 1.32
C SER A 130 -8.93 -12.28 2.07
N HIS A 131 -8.34 -12.58 3.24
CA HIS A 131 -7.59 -11.58 4.02
C HIS A 131 -6.32 -11.10 3.35
N HIS A 132 -5.57 -11.96 2.65
CA HIS A 132 -4.33 -11.57 1.98
C HIS A 132 -4.52 -10.62 0.79
N ASN A 133 -5.56 -10.85 0.01
CA ASN A 133 -5.71 -10.24 -1.32
C ASN A 133 -6.73 -9.09 -1.31
N VAL A 134 -7.76 -9.14 -0.45
CA VAL A 134 -8.85 -8.17 -0.42
C VAL A 134 -9.16 -7.66 1.01
N GLY A 135 -8.89 -8.47 2.04
CA GLY A 135 -9.43 -8.34 3.40
C GLY A 135 -8.50 -7.75 4.47
N CYS A 136 -7.27 -7.34 4.17
CA CYS A 136 -6.42 -6.61 5.14
C CYS A 136 -6.95 -5.20 5.49
N LEU A 137 -8.08 -4.75 4.92
CA LEU A 137 -8.73 -3.53 5.35
C LEU A 137 -9.57 -3.81 6.61
N PRO A 138 -9.49 -2.97 7.65
CA PRO A 138 -10.35 -3.08 8.83
C PRO A 138 -11.82 -3.16 8.43
N ALA A 139 -12.63 -3.95 9.15
CA ALA A 139 -14.06 -4.12 8.88
C ALA A 139 -14.81 -2.77 8.74
N ARG A 140 -14.42 -1.78 9.57
CA ARG A 140 -14.92 -0.40 9.53
C ARG A 140 -14.69 0.34 8.20
N MET A 141 -13.73 -0.08 7.38
CA MET A 141 -13.53 0.47 6.04
C MET A 141 -14.42 -0.23 5.00
N MET A 142 -14.67 -1.53 5.17
CA MET A 142 -15.48 -2.31 4.23
C MET A 142 -16.98 -1.99 4.35
N ASN A 143 -17.45 -1.64 5.55
CA ASN A 143 -18.85 -1.30 5.82
C ASN A 143 -19.15 0.21 5.75
N GLY A 144 -18.23 1.02 5.21
CA GLY A 144 -18.42 2.47 5.03
C GLY A 144 -18.27 3.33 6.28
N GLN A 145 -18.08 2.75 7.47
CA GLN A 145 -17.96 3.49 8.74
C GLN A 145 -16.75 4.43 8.78
N ALA A 146 -15.68 4.12 8.05
CA ALA A 146 -14.46 4.91 8.02
C ALA A 146 -14.56 6.18 7.13
N GLN A 147 -15.67 6.38 6.41
CA GLN A 147 -15.88 7.51 5.47
C GLN A 147 -14.75 7.64 4.41
N LEU A 148 -14.06 6.54 4.12
CA LEU A 148 -12.94 6.47 3.17
C LEU A 148 -13.41 5.91 1.82
N LYS A 149 -13.10 6.59 0.71
CA LYS A 149 -13.36 6.09 -0.65
C LYS A 149 -12.21 5.20 -1.13
N LEU A 150 -12.45 3.91 -1.31
CA LEU A 150 -11.46 3.01 -1.91
C LEU A 150 -11.47 3.16 -3.43
N ILE A 151 -10.30 3.33 -4.05
CA ILE A 151 -10.13 3.36 -5.51
C ILE A 151 -9.20 2.22 -5.93
N GLU A 152 -9.63 1.43 -6.89
CA GLU A 152 -8.93 0.24 -7.37
C GLU A 152 -8.75 0.30 -8.89
N PRO A 153 -7.79 1.09 -9.38
CA PRO A 153 -7.69 1.43 -10.81
C PRO A 153 -7.37 0.21 -11.69
N PHE A 154 -6.78 -0.83 -11.12
CA PHE A 154 -6.37 -2.04 -11.86
C PHE A 154 -7.36 -3.19 -11.69
N ARG A 155 -8.53 -2.94 -11.08
CA ARG A 155 -9.47 -4.01 -10.72
C ARG A 155 -9.87 -4.87 -11.91
N ALA A 156 -9.90 -4.28 -13.12
CA ALA A 156 -10.27 -4.93 -14.39
C ALA A 156 -9.09 -5.48 -15.22
N LEU A 157 -7.84 -5.33 -14.74
CA LEU A 157 -6.64 -5.68 -15.50
C LEU A 157 -5.98 -6.96 -15.02
N PHE A 158 -5.40 -7.71 -15.94
CA PHE A 158 -4.47 -8.81 -15.70
C PHE A 158 -3.04 -8.31 -15.43
N LYS A 159 -2.17 -9.20 -14.93
CA LYS A 159 -0.84 -8.83 -14.42
C LYS A 159 0.12 -8.35 -15.51
N ASP A 160 0.01 -8.94 -16.69
CA ASP A 160 0.69 -8.53 -17.91
C ASP A 160 0.22 -7.14 -18.39
N GLU A 161 -1.08 -6.85 -18.32
CA GLU A 161 -1.65 -5.55 -18.64
C GLU A 161 -1.19 -4.46 -17.65
N VAL A 162 -1.20 -4.75 -16.35
CA VAL A 162 -0.68 -3.85 -15.31
C VAL A 162 0.81 -3.56 -15.54
N ARG A 163 1.60 -4.56 -15.95
CA ARG A 163 3.02 -4.37 -16.30
C ARG A 163 3.20 -3.54 -17.56
N ALA A 164 2.39 -3.76 -18.58
CA ALA A 164 2.41 -2.96 -19.81
C ALA A 164 2.09 -1.49 -19.52
N PHE A 165 1.05 -1.25 -18.71
CA PHE A 165 0.69 0.08 -18.23
C PHE A 165 1.82 0.73 -17.43
N GLY A 166 2.46 -0.02 -16.52
CA GLY A 166 3.62 0.47 -15.77
C GLY A 166 4.80 0.89 -16.64
N ARG A 167 5.09 0.12 -17.71
CA ARG A 167 6.15 0.48 -18.68
C ARG A 167 5.82 1.76 -19.43
N GLN A 168 4.57 1.95 -19.86
CA GLN A 168 4.13 3.18 -20.52
C GLN A 168 4.23 4.40 -19.60
N LEU A 169 4.03 4.22 -18.30
CA LEU A 169 4.24 5.27 -17.29
C LEU A 169 5.72 5.55 -16.98
N GLY A 170 6.67 4.79 -17.52
CA GLY A 170 8.10 4.95 -17.23
C GLY A 170 8.57 4.26 -15.95
N ILE A 171 7.81 3.31 -15.40
CA ILE A 171 8.27 2.50 -14.27
C ILE A 171 9.44 1.62 -14.74
N HIS A 172 10.57 1.71 -14.05
CA HIS A 172 11.76 0.92 -14.36
C HIS A 172 11.48 -0.60 -14.34
N GLY A 173 12.09 -1.33 -15.27
CA GLY A 173 11.87 -2.78 -15.45
C GLY A 173 12.11 -3.58 -14.17
N ASP A 174 13.15 -3.23 -13.41
CA ASP A 174 13.48 -3.90 -12.15
C ASP A 174 12.37 -3.80 -11.10
N LEU A 175 11.61 -2.70 -11.08
CA LEU A 175 10.44 -2.58 -10.20
C LEU A 175 9.25 -3.36 -10.75
N ALA A 176 8.98 -3.26 -12.06
CA ALA A 176 7.83 -3.89 -12.71
C ALA A 176 7.91 -5.44 -12.70
N MET A 177 9.12 -6.00 -12.66
CA MET A 177 9.38 -7.43 -12.76
C MET A 177 9.68 -8.10 -11.41
N ARG A 178 9.69 -7.37 -10.29
CA ARG A 178 9.90 -7.93 -8.95
C ARG A 178 8.92 -9.07 -8.64
N HIS A 179 9.44 -10.07 -7.93
CA HIS A 179 8.60 -11.11 -7.34
C HIS A 179 7.63 -10.51 -6.33
N PRO A 180 6.37 -10.99 -6.27
CA PRO A 180 5.41 -10.50 -5.30
C PRO A 180 5.92 -10.73 -3.88
N PHE A 181 5.75 -9.71 -3.04
CA PHE A 181 6.07 -9.77 -1.62
C PHE A 181 4.77 -9.62 -0.82
N PRO A 182 4.51 -10.47 0.19
CA PRO A 182 3.26 -10.42 0.94
C PRO A 182 3.15 -9.11 1.74
N GLY A 183 1.95 -8.57 1.88
CA GLY A 183 1.70 -7.33 2.65
C GLY A 183 2.19 -7.39 4.09
N PRO A 184 1.88 -8.45 4.86
CA PRO A 184 2.46 -8.69 6.19
C PRO A 184 3.97 -8.99 6.21
N GLY A 185 4.58 -9.12 5.04
CA GLY A 185 6.00 -9.41 4.87
C GLY A 185 6.43 -10.72 5.53
N ILE A 186 7.59 -10.70 6.17
CA ILE A 186 8.09 -11.84 6.96
C ILE A 186 7.39 -12.01 8.31
N GLY A 187 6.52 -11.08 8.73
CA GLY A 187 5.88 -11.16 10.06
C GLY A 187 4.96 -12.36 10.24
N ILE A 188 4.50 -12.97 9.14
CA ILE A 188 3.65 -14.16 9.11
C ILE A 188 4.41 -15.44 8.75
N ARG A 189 5.73 -15.37 8.64
CA ARG A 189 6.61 -16.52 8.36
C ARG A 189 7.23 -17.05 9.64
#